data_AF-A0A6I6A4J6-F1
#
_entry.id   AF-A0A6I6A4J6-F1
#
_cell.length_a   1.000
_cell.length_b   1.000
_cell.length_c   1.000
_cell.angle_alpha   90.00
_cell.angle_beta   90.00
_cell.angle_gamma   90.00
#
_symmetry.space_group_name_H-M   'P 1'
#
loop_
_entity.id
_entity.type
_entity.pdbx_description
1 polymer ?
#
loop_
_entity_poly.entity_id
_entity_poly.type
_entity_poly.pdbx_seq_one_letter_code
_entity_poly.pdbx_strand_id
1 'polypeptide(L)'
;MSAQRQRRPRRPGAVRSDLEAWSHLVRRAERREPAVPSGCPLCEGEDGLDARDRLEAVVRRGGRQGRRLGALVRPLDERFEAATVPTWDAPAGRGWWHGRTWDA
;
A
#
# COMPACT_ATOMS: atom_id res chain seq x y z
N MET A 1 -24.18 10.06 3.21
CA MET A 1 -23.30 10.58 4.29
C MET A 1 -21.90 10.06 4.03
N SER A 2 -21.08 10.81 3.31
CA SER A 2 -19.76 10.37 2.87
C SER A 2 -18.72 10.80 3.89
N ALA A 3 -18.22 9.86 4.69
CA ALA A 3 -17.11 10.11 5.60
C ALA A 3 -15.86 10.40 4.76
N GLN A 4 -15.56 11.68 4.55
CA GLN A 4 -14.26 12.12 4.06
C GLN A 4 -13.20 11.61 5.04
N ARG A 5 -12.54 10.51 4.68
CA ARG A 5 -11.42 9.92 5.42
C ARG A 5 -10.36 11.01 5.62
N GLN A 6 -10.30 11.52 6.84
CA GLN A 6 -9.43 12.62 7.22
C GLN A 6 -7.97 12.17 7.02
N ARG A 7 -7.33 12.71 5.99
CA ARG A 7 -5.91 12.50 5.70
C ARG A 7 -5.09 13.03 6.87
N ARG A 8 -4.67 12.15 7.78
CA ARG A 8 -3.86 12.52 8.95
C ARG A 8 -2.56 13.26 8.53
N PRO A 9 -2.13 14.29 9.27
CA PRO A 9 -0.88 15.02 8.98
C PRO A 9 0.35 14.11 9.12
N ARG A 10 1.31 14.28 8.19
CA ARG A 10 2.54 13.46 8.09
C ARG A 10 3.53 13.78 9.21
N ARG A 11 3.97 12.76 9.97
CA ARG A 11 5.18 12.83 10.81
C ARG A 11 6.41 12.38 10.00
N PRO A 12 7.62 12.95 10.19
CA PRO A 12 8.83 12.57 9.44
C PRO A 12 9.21 11.08 9.51
N GLY A 13 8.83 10.36 10.58
CA GLY A 13 8.98 8.91 10.69
C GLY A 13 8.05 8.09 9.76
N ALA A 14 7.08 8.73 9.10
CA ALA A 14 6.06 8.05 8.32
C ALA A 14 6.61 7.30 7.10
N VAL A 15 7.64 7.81 6.41
CA VAL A 15 8.15 7.14 5.18
C VAL A 15 8.75 5.77 5.49
N ARG A 16 9.47 5.64 6.62
CA ARG A 16 10.03 4.36 7.04
C ARG A 16 8.92 3.40 7.46
N SER A 17 7.97 3.87 8.27
CA SER A 17 6.82 3.05 8.69
C SER A 17 5.95 2.64 7.51
N ASP A 18 5.75 3.51 6.51
CA ASP A 18 5.01 3.20 5.30
C ASP A 18 5.78 2.16 4.44
N LEU A 19 7.12 2.23 4.35
CA LEU A 19 7.92 1.19 3.70
C LEU A 19 7.84 -0.17 4.42
N GLU A 20 7.90 -0.16 5.76
CA GLU A 20 7.79 -1.37 6.57
C GLU A 20 6.39 -2.00 6.44
N ALA A 21 5.34 -1.18 6.45
CA ALA A 21 3.96 -1.62 6.22
C ALA A 21 3.77 -2.19 4.81
N TRP A 22 4.30 -1.53 3.78
CA TRP A 22 4.24 -2.05 2.40
C TRP A 22 5.00 -3.38 2.29
N SER A 23 6.22 -3.45 2.79
CA SER A 23 7.02 -4.68 2.77
C SER A 23 6.36 -5.82 3.55
N HIS A 24 5.68 -5.53 4.66
CA HIS A 24 4.90 -6.51 5.40
C HIS A 24 3.74 -7.04 4.55
N LEU A 25 2.99 -6.17 3.89
CA LEU A 25 1.89 -6.58 3.01
C LEU A 25 2.37 -7.42 1.82
N VAL A 26 3.48 -7.05 1.17
CA VAL A 26 4.08 -7.85 0.10
C VAL A 26 4.42 -9.25 0.59
N ARG A 27 5.08 -9.38 1.75
CA ARG A 27 5.41 -10.69 2.33
C ARG A 27 4.17 -11.52 2.64
N ARG A 28 3.10 -10.88 3.11
CA ARG A 28 1.83 -11.54 3.36
C ARG A 28 1.19 -12.06 2.07
N ALA A 29 1.19 -11.25 1.01
CA ALA A 29 0.71 -11.63 -0.31
C ALA A 29 1.52 -12.81 -0.89
N GLU A 30 2.85 -12.76 -0.78
CA GLU A 30 3.73 -13.86 -1.21
C GLU A 30 3.45 -15.18 -0.47
N ARG A 31 3.03 -15.10 0.80
CA ARG A 31 2.68 -16.26 1.62
C ARG A 31 1.22 -16.69 1.49
N ARG A 32 0.41 -15.95 0.74
CA ARG A 32 -1.06 -16.12 0.66
C ARG A 32 -1.70 -16.16 2.05
N GLU A 33 -1.18 -15.33 2.95
CA GLU A 33 -1.75 -15.23 4.30
C GLU A 33 -3.04 -14.41 4.22
N PRO A 34 -4.19 -14.97 4.64
CA PRO A 34 -5.47 -14.31 4.55
C PRO A 34 -5.44 -13.03 5.37
N ALA A 35 -6.24 -12.03 4.99
CA ALA A 35 -6.47 -10.85 5.81
C ALA A 35 -7.00 -11.29 7.20
N VAL A 36 -6.20 -11.08 8.24
CA VAL A 36 -6.54 -11.37 9.64
C VAL A 36 -7.42 -10.21 10.05
N PRO A 37 -8.71 -10.45 10.35
CA PRO A 37 -9.58 -9.40 10.86
C PRO A 37 -9.00 -8.95 12.20
N SER A 38 -8.58 -7.70 12.29
CA SER A 38 -8.14 -7.13 13.57
C SER A 38 -9.32 -6.89 14.53
N GLY A 39 -10.56 -7.18 14.09
CA GLY A 39 -11.79 -7.01 14.87
C GLY A 39 -12.23 -5.55 15.00
N CYS A 40 -11.54 -4.63 14.34
CA CYS A 40 -11.84 -3.20 14.33
C CYS A 40 -11.94 -2.74 12.87
N PRO A 41 -13.13 -2.44 12.33
CA PRO A 41 -13.33 -2.03 10.93
C PRO A 41 -12.53 -0.77 10.51
N LEU A 42 -12.10 0.04 11.48
CA LEU A 42 -11.25 1.22 11.26
C LEU A 42 -9.74 0.89 11.27
N CYS A 43 -9.35 -0.24 11.84
CA CYS A 43 -7.99 -0.79 11.87
C CYS A 43 -7.85 -2.04 10.99
N GLU A 44 -8.93 -2.49 10.35
CA GLU A 44 -8.96 -3.48 9.26
C GLU A 44 -8.50 -2.86 7.93
N GLY A 45 -7.63 -1.85 8.03
CA GLY A 45 -7.09 -1.17 6.88
C GLY A 45 -6.30 -2.17 6.04
N GLU A 46 -6.55 -2.16 4.74
CA GLU A 46 -5.62 -1.71 3.67
C GLU A 46 -4.24 -1.15 4.12
N ASP A 47 -3.66 -1.52 5.27
CA ASP A 47 -2.58 -0.81 5.96
C ASP A 47 -1.32 -0.74 5.11
N GLY A 48 -1.09 -1.76 4.28
CA GLY A 48 -0.03 -1.72 3.27
C GLY A 48 -0.42 -0.98 1.98
N LEU A 49 -1.69 -0.98 1.56
CA LEU A 49 -2.14 -0.27 0.35
C LEU A 49 -2.18 1.25 0.59
N ASP A 50 -2.68 1.69 1.75
CA ASP A 50 -2.65 3.07 2.21
C ASP A 50 -1.21 3.56 2.40
N ALA A 51 -0.33 2.70 2.91
CA ALA A 51 1.11 2.98 2.96
C ALA A 51 1.68 3.17 1.55
N ARG A 52 1.30 2.31 0.60
CA ARG A 52 1.75 2.45 -0.80
C ARG A 52 1.26 3.74 -1.45
N ASP A 53 0.04 4.21 -1.16
CA ASP A 53 -0.47 5.52 -1.62
C ASP A 53 0.37 6.68 -1.07
N ARG A 54 0.78 6.60 0.20
CA ARG A 54 1.60 7.65 0.83
C ARG A 54 3.02 7.66 0.24
N LEU A 55 3.59 6.49 0.00
CA LEU A 55 4.88 6.33 -0.69
C LEU A 55 4.80 6.88 -2.11
N GLU A 56 3.73 6.56 -2.86
CA GLU A 56 3.48 7.08 -4.21
C GLU A 56 3.50 8.60 -4.23
N ALA A 57 2.81 9.24 -3.29
CA ALA A 57 2.76 10.69 -3.21
C ALA A 57 4.15 11.32 -2.97
N VAL A 58 5.05 10.64 -2.25
CA VAL A 58 6.43 11.11 -2.06
C VAL A 58 7.27 10.87 -3.32
N VAL A 59 7.12 9.72 -3.98
CA VAL A 59 7.77 9.41 -5.26
C VAL A 59 7.37 10.43 -6.33
N ARG A 60 6.06 10.72 -6.46
CA ARG A 60 5.52 11.68 -7.44
C ARG A 60 5.92 13.12 -7.18
N ARG A 61 6.14 13.52 -5.92
CA ARG A 61 6.73 14.83 -5.58
C ARG A 61 8.17 14.97 -6.09
N GLY A 62 8.87 13.86 -6.32
CA GLY A 62 10.20 13.83 -6.90
C GLY A 62 11.30 14.30 -5.93
N GLY A 63 12.35 14.89 -6.49
CA GLY A 63 13.56 15.25 -5.74
C GLY A 63 14.44 14.05 -5.35
N ARG A 64 15.52 14.32 -4.61
CA ARG A 64 16.48 13.26 -4.19
C ARG A 64 15.79 12.18 -3.34
N GLN A 65 14.91 12.58 -2.43
CA GLN A 65 14.17 11.66 -1.57
C GLN A 65 13.17 10.82 -2.36
N GLY A 66 12.38 11.42 -3.28
CA GLY A 66 11.43 10.69 -4.12
C GLY A 66 12.11 9.68 -5.03
N ARG A 67 13.26 10.03 -5.64
CA ARG A 67 14.06 9.11 -6.47
C ARG A 67 14.59 7.93 -5.66
N ARG A 68 15.17 8.20 -4.48
CA ARG A 68 15.68 7.15 -3.59
C ARG A 68 14.54 6.24 -3.11
N LEU A 69 13.39 6.81 -2.79
CA LEU A 69 12.22 6.05 -2.36
C LEU A 69 11.68 5.20 -3.51
N GLY A 70 11.58 5.73 -4.72
CA GLY A 70 11.14 4.98 -5.89
C GLY A 70 12.01 3.75 -6.17
N ALA A 71 13.33 3.87 -6.00
CA ALA A 71 14.24 2.72 -6.12
C ALA A 71 14.02 1.63 -5.05
N LEU A 72 13.54 2.01 -3.84
CA LEU A 72 13.21 1.05 -2.78
C LEU A 72 11.82 0.43 -2.96
N VAL A 73 10.87 1.20 -3.48
CA VAL A 73 9.48 0.77 -3.67
C VAL A 73 9.35 -0.15 -4.87
N ARG A 74 10.06 0.12 -5.98
CA ARG A 74 9.98 -0.68 -7.22
C ARG A 74 10.13 -2.20 -7.03
N PRO A 75 11.15 -2.73 -6.34
CA PRO A 75 11.26 -4.18 -6.14
C PRO A 75 10.14 -4.76 -5.26
N LEU A 76 9.54 -3.96 -4.37
CA LEU A 76 8.37 -4.40 -3.60
C LEU A 76 7.13 -4.45 -4.48
N ASP A 77 6.95 -3.46 -5.36
CA ASP A 77 5.87 -3.41 -6.34
C ASP A 77 5.91 -4.63 -7.29
N GLU A 78 7.08 -4.94 -7.85
CA GLU A 78 7.27 -6.11 -8.73
C GLU A 78 6.90 -7.43 -8.03
N ARG A 79 7.32 -7.58 -6.76
CA ARG A 79 6.99 -8.77 -5.95
C ARG A 79 5.51 -8.86 -5.63
N PHE A 80 4.90 -7.73 -5.28
CA PHE A 80 3.46 -7.69 -5.02
C PHE A 80 2.67 -8.00 -6.29
N GLU A 81 3.06 -7.45 -7.43
CA GLU A 81 2.44 -7.75 -8.71
C GLU A 81 2.53 -9.24 -9.04
N ALA A 82 3.69 -9.86 -8.85
CA ALA A 82 3.88 -11.29 -9.07
C ALA A 82 3.08 -12.18 -8.09
N ALA A 83 2.87 -11.72 -6.85
CA ALA A 83 2.19 -12.48 -5.82
C ALA A 83 0.65 -12.36 -5.84
N THR A 84 0.11 -11.42 -6.63
CA THR A 84 -1.32 -11.08 -6.62
C THR A 84 -1.92 -11.20 -8.01
N VAL A 85 -3.24 -11.38 -8.10
CA VAL A 85 -3.99 -11.40 -9.36
C VAL A 85 -4.87 -10.14 -9.47
N PRO A 86 -5.11 -9.62 -10.69
CA PRO A 86 -6.04 -8.52 -10.89
C PRO A 86 -7.46 -8.88 -10.45
N THR A 87 -8.15 -7.96 -9.77
CA THR A 87 -9.59 -8.04 -9.51
C THR A 87 -10.37 -7.29 -10.57
N TRP A 88 -11.59 -7.75 -10.85
CA TRP A 88 -12.46 -7.15 -11.87
C TRP A 88 -13.07 -5.81 -11.41
N ASP A 89 -13.08 -5.56 -10.10
CA ASP A 89 -13.70 -4.41 -9.43
C ASP A 89 -12.69 -3.33 -9.02
N ALA A 90 -11.54 -3.27 -9.70
CA ALA A 90 -10.49 -2.30 -9.42
C ALA A 90 -11.03 -0.86 -9.33
N PRO A 91 -10.86 -0.16 -8.18
CA PRO A 91 -11.41 1.17 -8.00
C PRO A 91 -10.81 2.19 -8.98
N ALA A 92 -11.67 2.86 -9.75
CA ALA A 92 -11.23 3.91 -10.66
C ALA A 92 -10.54 5.06 -9.90
N GLY A 93 -9.37 5.49 -10.38
CA GLY A 93 -8.61 6.59 -9.80
C GLY A 93 -7.73 6.25 -8.59
N ARG A 94 -7.66 4.98 -8.18
CA ARG A 94 -6.65 4.50 -7.21
C ARG A 94 -5.42 3.92 -7.91
N GLY A 95 -4.34 3.71 -7.14
CA GLY A 95 -3.16 3.02 -7.64
C GLY A 95 -3.47 1.58 -8.03
N TRP A 96 -2.72 1.02 -8.99
CA TRP A 96 -2.96 -0.32 -9.56
C TRP A 96 -2.96 -1.43 -8.49
N TRP A 97 -2.24 -1.24 -7.37
CA TRP A 97 -2.19 -2.18 -6.24
C TRP A 97 -3.55 -2.37 -5.53
N HIS A 98 -4.48 -1.41 -5.64
CA HIS A 98 -5.82 -1.53 -5.05
C HIS A 98 -6.76 -2.46 -5.83
N GLY A 99 -6.44 -2.75 -7.09
CA GLY A 99 -7.22 -3.65 -7.95
C GLY A 99 -6.67 -5.06 -7.99
N ARG A 100 -6.10 -5.55 -6.88
CA ARG A 100 -5.43 -6.85 -6.83
C ARG A 100 -5.71 -7.59 -5.52
N THR A 101 -5.75 -8.91 -5.61
CA THR A 101 -5.96 -9.83 -4.49
C THR A 101 -4.98 -11.00 -4.53
N TRP A 102 -4.74 -11.64 -3.40
CA TRP A 102 -4.00 -12.92 -3.27
C TRP A 102 -4.81 -13.98 -2.53
N ASP A 103 -6.06 -13.67 -2.18
CA ASP A 103 -7.04 -14.64 -1.69
C ASP A 103 -7.57 -15.38 -2.94
N ALA A 104 -7.01 -16.56 -3.21
CA ALA A 104 -7.40 -17.45 -4.30
C ALA A 104 -7.88 -18.79 -3.75
#